data_AF-A0A973Y4Z3-F1
#
_entry.id   AF-A0A973Y4Z3-F1
#
_cell.length_a   1.000
_cell.length_b   1.000
_cell.length_c   1.000
_cell.angle_alpha   90.00
_cell.angle_beta   90.00
_cell.angle_gamma   90.00
#
_symmetry.space_group_name_H-M   'P 1'
#
loop_
_entity.id
_entity.type
_entity.pdbx_description
1 polymer ?
#
loop_
_entity_poly.entity_id
_entity_poly.type
_entity_poly.pdbx_seq_one_letter_code
_entity_poly.pdbx_strand_id
1 'polypeptide(L)'
;SFYEELLSHGILKPLSAPVEGLVVREGSCNYVAPQGISSVVKYYLKQSGADVLYEQHVTHISLRDGKWEVSRKVGPPELFDIVILTIPVPQILQLQGDIVNIINESQKQQLECVSYSSRYALGLFYEAGTGLAVPWAAQYIADNPCIRFISIDNKKRNV
;
A
#
# COMPACT_ATOMS: atom_id res chain seq x y z
N SER A 1 -9.71 15.52 -10.93
CA SER A 1 -9.05 14.21 -10.81
C SER A 1 -8.44 14.05 -9.42
N PHE A 2 -8.29 12.83 -8.88
CA PHE A 2 -7.66 12.62 -7.56
C PHE A 2 -6.22 13.15 -7.49
N TYR A 3 -5.50 13.16 -8.62
CA TYR A 3 -4.15 13.75 -8.67
C TYR A 3 -4.17 15.27 -8.47
N GLU A 4 -5.14 15.98 -9.06
CA GLU A 4 -5.27 17.45 -8.90
C GLU A 4 -5.55 17.83 -7.46
N GLU A 5 -6.38 17.04 -6.77
CA GLU A 5 -6.65 17.21 -5.33
C GLU A 5 -5.38 17.00 -4.49
N LEU A 6 -4.63 15.92 -4.74
CA LEU A 6 -3.40 15.64 -3.99
C LEU A 6 -2.30 16.68 -4.28
N LEU A 7 -2.26 17.23 -5.50
CA LEU A 7 -1.36 18.31 -5.89
C LEU A 7 -1.75 19.64 -5.23
N SER A 8 -3.04 19.99 -5.22
CA SER A 8 -3.52 21.25 -4.63
C SER A 8 -3.31 21.31 -3.11
N HIS A 9 -3.37 20.15 -2.44
CA HIS A 9 -3.08 20.02 -1.01
C HIS A 9 -1.59 19.76 -0.70
N GLY A 10 -0.71 19.73 -1.72
CA GLY A 10 0.72 19.51 -1.55
C GLY A 10 1.11 18.12 -1.04
N ILE A 11 0.18 17.16 -1.07
CA ILE A 11 0.42 15.75 -0.70
C ILE A 11 1.28 15.07 -1.75
N LEU A 12 1.11 15.43 -3.02
CA LEU A 12 1.96 15.04 -4.14
C LEU A 12 2.61 16.26 -4.79
N LYS A 13 3.76 16.03 -5.43
CA LYS A 13 4.45 16.98 -6.32
C LYS A 13 4.99 16.23 -7.55
N PRO A 14 5.14 16.89 -8.71
CA PRO A 14 5.83 16.28 -9.85
C PRO A 14 7.25 15.84 -9.47
N LEU A 15 7.65 14.64 -9.90
CA LEU A 15 9.00 14.14 -9.75
C LEU A 15 9.94 14.90 -10.69
N SER A 16 10.84 15.71 -10.15
CA SER A 16 11.87 16.42 -10.89
C SER A 16 13.24 15.76 -10.82
N ALA A 17 13.44 14.86 -9.86
CA ALA A 17 14.74 14.24 -9.62
C ALA A 17 15.03 13.13 -10.67
N PRO A 18 16.29 13.00 -11.14
CA PRO A 18 16.67 12.00 -12.14
C PRO A 18 16.51 10.57 -11.59
N VAL A 19 15.85 9.71 -12.37
CA VAL A 19 15.74 8.27 -12.12
C VAL A 19 16.37 7.50 -13.28
N GLU A 20 17.48 6.84 -13.02
CA GLU A 20 18.22 6.10 -14.04
C GLU A 20 17.54 4.75 -14.33
N GLY A 21 17.46 4.40 -15.62
CA GLY A 21 16.77 3.20 -16.09
C GLY A 21 15.23 3.29 -16.08
N LEU A 22 14.66 4.47 -15.79
CA LEU A 22 13.22 4.70 -15.90
C LEU A 22 12.80 4.78 -17.37
N VAL A 23 11.82 3.97 -17.77
CA VAL A 23 11.19 4.06 -19.09
C VAL A 23 10.06 5.08 -19.03
N VAL A 24 10.26 6.25 -19.64
CA VAL A 24 9.24 7.30 -19.76
C VAL A 24 8.33 6.98 -20.94
N ARG A 25 7.01 6.93 -20.70
CA ARG A 25 6.01 6.79 -21.77
C ARG A 25 5.44 8.16 -22.13
N GLU A 26 5.13 8.36 -23.40
CA GLU A 26 4.47 9.59 -23.85
C GLU A 26 3.17 9.81 -23.09
N GLY A 27 2.93 11.04 -22.61
CA GLY A 27 1.78 11.39 -21.78
C GLY A 27 1.84 10.91 -20.32
N SER A 28 2.91 10.25 -19.88
CA SER A 28 3.07 9.86 -18.47
C SER A 28 3.73 10.96 -17.63
N CYS A 29 3.26 11.12 -16.39
CA CYS A 29 3.84 12.02 -15.40
C CYS A 29 4.09 11.24 -14.12
N ASN A 30 5.29 11.40 -13.55
CA ASN A 30 5.66 10.76 -12.29
C ASN A 30 5.51 11.76 -11.14
N TYR A 31 5.03 11.30 -10.01
CA TYR A 31 4.82 12.11 -8.81
C TYR A 31 5.58 11.54 -7.62
N VAL A 32 5.85 12.39 -6.64
CA VAL A 32 6.44 12.02 -5.36
C VAL A 32 5.67 12.68 -4.22
N ALA A 33 5.59 11.99 -3.07
CA ALA A 33 5.02 12.55 -1.85
C ALA A 33 6.14 13.14 -0.99
N PRO A 34 6.27 14.48 -0.87
CA PRO A 34 7.39 15.12 -0.16
C PRO A 34 7.43 14.73 1.33
N GLN A 35 6.27 14.50 1.96
CA GLN A 35 6.17 14.07 3.36
C GLN A 35 6.18 12.53 3.53
N GLY A 36 6.64 11.79 2.51
CA GLY A 36 6.63 10.33 2.46
C GLY A 36 5.31 9.78 1.92
N ILE A 37 5.35 8.62 1.25
CA ILE A 37 4.20 8.08 0.51
C ILE A 37 2.98 7.77 1.39
N SER A 38 3.19 7.49 2.68
CA SER A 38 2.11 7.25 3.65
C SER A 38 1.24 8.50 3.89
N SER A 39 1.71 9.70 3.54
CA SER A 39 0.92 10.94 3.64
C SER A 39 -0.35 10.91 2.77
N VAL A 40 -0.34 10.19 1.64
CA VAL A 40 -1.53 10.00 0.78
C VAL A 40 -2.63 9.25 1.54
N VAL A 41 -2.26 8.14 2.19
CA VAL A 41 -3.21 7.34 2.97
C VAL A 41 -3.71 8.11 4.18
N LYS A 42 -2.81 8.78 4.91
CA LYS A 42 -3.16 9.62 6.06
C LYS A 42 -4.11 10.76 5.70
N TYR A 43 -3.93 11.36 4.52
CA TYR A 43 -4.82 12.40 4.02
C TYR A 43 -6.25 11.86 3.86
N TYR A 44 -6.44 10.75 3.14
CA TYR A 44 -7.78 10.19 2.93
C TYR A 44 -8.43 9.62 4.19
N LEU A 45 -7.67 8.97 5.09
CA LEU A 45 -8.19 8.52 6.38
C LEU A 45 -8.65 9.69 7.25
N LYS A 46 -7.93 10.82 7.21
CA LYS A 46 -8.34 12.03 7.93
C LYS A 46 -9.59 12.65 7.30
N GLN A 47 -9.66 12.73 5.98
CA GLN A 47 -10.81 13.30 5.26
C GLN A 47 -12.09 12.47 5.45
N SER A 48 -11.97 11.14 5.57
CA SER A 48 -13.14 10.28 5.80
C SER A 48 -13.75 10.42 7.19
N GLY A 49 -13.00 10.93 8.17
CA GLY A 49 -13.41 10.98 9.57
C GLY A 49 -13.60 9.60 10.20
N ALA A 50 -13.04 8.55 9.59
CA ALA A 50 -13.19 7.17 10.08
C ALA A 50 -12.35 6.92 11.34
N ASP A 51 -12.89 6.10 12.24
CA ASP A 51 -12.14 5.59 13.39
C ASP A 51 -11.17 4.49 12.93
N VAL A 52 -9.88 4.80 12.93
CA VAL A 52 -8.83 3.89 12.47
C VAL A 52 -8.26 3.12 13.65
N LEU A 53 -8.54 1.81 13.71
CA LEU A 53 -8.03 0.92 14.74
C LEU A 53 -6.84 0.11 14.22
N TYR A 54 -5.69 0.28 14.86
CA TYR A 54 -4.48 -0.51 14.57
C TYR A 54 -4.43 -1.79 15.41
N GLU A 55 -3.55 -2.71 15.01
CA GLU A 55 -3.31 -3.99 15.71
C GLU A 55 -4.56 -4.88 15.80
N GLN A 56 -5.58 -4.61 14.99
CA GLN A 56 -6.80 -5.41 14.87
C GLN A 56 -6.65 -6.45 13.75
N HIS A 57 -6.18 -7.65 14.09
CA HIS A 57 -6.08 -8.76 13.12
C HIS A 57 -7.40 -9.52 13.06
N VAL A 58 -8.20 -9.28 12.02
CA VAL A 58 -9.46 -10.00 11.75
C VAL A 58 -9.19 -11.46 11.37
N THR A 59 -9.87 -12.41 12.02
CA THR A 59 -9.69 -13.85 11.78
C THR A 59 -10.96 -14.53 11.28
N HIS A 60 -12.14 -14.06 11.71
CA HIS A 60 -13.42 -14.64 11.30
C HIS A 60 -14.43 -13.54 10.93
N ILE A 61 -15.29 -13.85 9.97
CA ILE A 61 -16.45 -13.04 9.59
C ILE A 61 -17.65 -13.97 9.44
N SER A 62 -18.64 -13.79 10.32
CA SER A 62 -19.85 -14.62 10.40
C SER A 62 -21.11 -13.77 10.33
N LEU A 63 -22.22 -14.36 9.87
CA LEU A 63 -23.51 -13.68 9.80
C LEU A 63 -24.33 -14.03 11.06
N ARG A 64 -24.66 -13.01 11.87
CA ARG A 64 -25.47 -13.13 13.09
C ARG A 64 -26.65 -12.18 13.01
N ASP A 65 -27.87 -12.73 13.05
CA ASP A 65 -29.11 -11.94 13.12
C ASP A 65 -29.20 -10.80 12.07
N GLY A 66 -28.70 -11.08 10.85
CA GLY A 66 -28.70 -10.12 9.74
C GLY A 66 -27.55 -9.09 9.74
N LYS A 67 -26.58 -9.19 10.67
CA LYS A 67 -25.37 -8.36 10.72
C LYS A 67 -24.10 -9.21 10.62
N TRP A 68 -23.00 -8.58 10.23
CA TRP A 68 -21.68 -9.20 10.20
C TRP A 68 -21.02 -9.11 11.57
N GLU A 69 -20.78 -10.26 12.19
CA GLU A 69 -19.92 -10.39 13.36
C GLU A 69 -18.47 -10.60 12.90
N VAL A 70 -17.60 -9.65 13.26
CA VAL A 70 -16.19 -9.64 12.89
C VAL A 70 -15.33 -9.94 14.12
N SER A 71 -14.75 -11.14 14.15
CA SER A 71 -13.86 -11.58 15.23
C SER A 71 -12.41 -11.28 14.91
N ARG A 72 -11.66 -10.96 15.96
CA ARG A 72 -10.25 -10.59 15.88
C ARG A 72 -9.42 -11.58 16.66
N LYS A 73 -8.11 -11.59 16.41
CA LYS A 73 -7.18 -12.48 17.11
C LYS A 73 -7.20 -12.25 18.63
N VAL A 74 -7.39 -11.01 19.05
CA VAL A 74 -7.46 -10.61 20.46
C VAL A 74 -8.62 -9.62 20.60
N GLY A 75 -9.38 -9.74 21.68
CA GLY A 75 -10.53 -8.88 21.98
C GLY A 75 -11.88 -9.50 21.58
N PRO A 76 -12.99 -8.87 22.01
CA PRO A 76 -14.33 -9.33 21.67
C PRO A 76 -14.65 -9.10 20.18
N PRO A 77 -15.59 -9.86 19.62
CA PRO A 77 -16.12 -9.59 18.29
C PRO A 77 -16.95 -8.30 18.26
N GLU A 78 -17.05 -7.69 17.08
CA GLU A 78 -17.86 -6.48 16.84
C GLU A 78 -18.83 -6.68 15.68
N LEU A 79 -19.98 -6.01 15.74
CA LEU A 79 -21.05 -6.13 14.75
C LEU A 79 -21.05 -4.96 13.76
N PHE A 80 -21.15 -5.26 12.47
CA PHE A 80 -21.18 -4.30 11.39
C PHE A 80 -22.33 -4.61 10.42
N ASP A 81 -22.95 -3.57 9.84
CA ASP A 81 -23.95 -3.77 8.79
C ASP A 81 -23.28 -4.14 7.45
N ILE A 82 -22.05 -3.66 7.20
CA ILE A 82 -21.30 -3.89 5.96
C ILE A 82 -19.83 -4.13 6.30
N VAL A 83 -19.19 -5.06 5.59
CA VAL A 83 -17.74 -5.29 5.65
C VAL A 83 -17.14 -5.16 4.25
N ILE A 84 -16.04 -4.39 4.14
CA ILE A 84 -15.27 -4.24 2.90
C ILE A 84 -13.85 -4.75 3.15
N LEU A 85 -13.39 -5.69 2.33
CA LEU A 85 -12.06 -6.28 2.43
C LEU A 85 -11.12 -5.70 1.37
N THR A 86 -10.00 -5.14 1.81
CA THR A 86 -8.97 -4.55 0.92
C THR A 86 -7.58 -5.18 1.14
N ILE A 87 -7.52 -6.31 1.84
CA ILE A 87 -6.29 -7.07 2.08
C ILE A 87 -5.97 -7.96 0.86
N PRO A 88 -4.70 -8.40 0.67
CA PRO A 88 -4.34 -9.32 -0.41
C PRO A 88 -5.23 -10.57 -0.46
N VAL A 89 -5.58 -11.01 -1.67
CA VAL A 89 -6.51 -12.14 -1.89
C VAL A 89 -6.14 -13.41 -1.11
N PRO A 90 -4.86 -13.87 -1.07
CA PRO A 90 -4.48 -15.02 -0.25
C PRO A 90 -4.81 -14.88 1.23
N GLN A 91 -4.86 -13.65 1.77
CA GLN A 91 -5.26 -13.39 3.16
C GLN A 91 -6.78 -13.41 3.33
N ILE A 92 -7.55 -12.97 2.32
CA ILE A 92 -9.02 -13.12 2.31
C ILE A 92 -9.39 -14.60 2.36
N LEU A 93 -8.72 -15.44 1.56
CA LEU A 93 -8.94 -16.90 1.51
C LEU A 93 -8.55 -17.62 2.82
N GLN A 94 -7.82 -16.97 3.73
CA GLN A 94 -7.46 -17.50 5.06
C GLN A 94 -8.47 -17.13 6.14
N LEU A 95 -9.42 -16.23 5.86
CA LEU A 95 -10.49 -15.87 6.80
C LEU A 95 -11.42 -17.07 7.03
N GLN A 96 -11.91 -17.18 8.26
CA GLN A 96 -12.82 -18.24 8.69
C GLN A 96 -14.23 -17.69 8.94
N GLY A 97 -15.17 -18.57 9.27
CA GLY A 97 -16.58 -18.22 9.47
C GLY A 97 -17.42 -18.34 8.20
N ASP A 98 -18.58 -17.69 8.19
CA ASP A 98 -19.56 -17.85 7.11
C ASP A 98 -19.11 -17.22 5.79
N ILE A 99 -18.13 -16.31 5.82
CA ILE A 99 -17.54 -15.71 4.61
C ILE A 99 -17.03 -16.75 3.62
N VAL A 100 -16.52 -17.89 4.10
CA VAL A 100 -16.03 -18.99 3.24
C VAL A 100 -17.16 -19.59 2.40
N ASN A 101 -18.39 -19.59 2.93
CA ASN A 101 -19.56 -20.15 2.25
C ASN A 101 -20.21 -19.16 1.27
N ILE A 102 -19.92 -17.87 1.38
CA ILE A 102 -20.42 -16.82 0.47
C ILE A 102 -19.68 -16.87 -0.86
N ILE A 103 -18.39 -17.23 -0.82
CA ILE A 103 -17.55 -17.35 -2.00
C ILE A 103 -17.91 -18.67 -2.70
N ASN A 104 -18.60 -18.59 -3.84
CA ASN A 104 -18.92 -19.79 -4.59
C ASN A 104 -17.67 -20.41 -5.24
N GLU A 105 -17.77 -21.67 -5.67
CA GLU A 105 -16.63 -22.41 -6.23
C GLU A 105 -15.95 -21.71 -7.42
N SER A 106 -16.72 -21.07 -8.30
CA SER A 106 -16.14 -20.34 -9.44
C SER A 106 -15.36 -19.09 -8.99
N GLN A 107 -15.90 -18.34 -8.03
CA GLN A 107 -15.21 -17.18 -7.44
C GLN A 107 -13.95 -17.63 -6.69
N LYS A 108 -14.03 -18.73 -5.95
CA LYS A 108 -12.90 -19.30 -5.22
C LYS A 108 -11.76 -19.66 -6.18
N GLN A 109 -12.05 -20.36 -7.27
CA GLN A 109 -11.05 -20.71 -8.29
C GLN A 109 -10.39 -19.44 -8.89
N GLN A 110 -11.18 -18.39 -9.15
CA GLN A 110 -10.63 -17.12 -9.66
C GLN A 110 -9.71 -16.44 -8.65
N LEU A 111 -10.07 -16.45 -7.35
CA LEU A 111 -9.27 -15.88 -6.27
C LEU A 111 -7.98 -16.68 -6.05
N GLU A 112 -8.03 -18.01 -6.14
CA GLU A 112 -6.86 -18.89 -6.03
C GLU A 112 -5.85 -18.70 -7.17
N CYS A 113 -6.29 -18.21 -8.34
CA CYS A 113 -5.40 -17.85 -9.45
C CYS A 113 -4.61 -16.55 -9.21
N VAL A 114 -4.97 -15.74 -8.21
CA VAL A 114 -4.30 -14.48 -7.91
C VAL A 114 -2.95 -14.74 -7.24
N SER A 115 -1.88 -14.24 -7.86
CA SER A 115 -0.51 -14.37 -7.33
C SER A 115 0.17 -13.02 -7.15
N TYR A 116 1.06 -12.96 -6.15
CA TYR A 116 1.87 -11.80 -5.83
C TYR A 116 3.35 -12.21 -5.79
N SER A 117 4.24 -11.33 -6.21
CA SER A 117 5.68 -11.54 -6.05
C SER A 117 6.16 -11.16 -4.66
N SER A 118 7.15 -11.87 -4.13
CA SER A 118 7.83 -11.53 -2.87
C SER A 118 9.06 -10.66 -3.11
N ARG A 119 9.28 -9.65 -2.26
CA ARG A 119 10.47 -8.77 -2.28
C ARG A 119 10.90 -8.39 -0.86
N TYR A 120 12.19 -8.13 -0.69
CA TYR A 120 12.75 -7.52 0.51
C TYR A 120 13.04 -6.04 0.26
N ALA A 121 12.85 -5.22 1.30
CA ALA A 121 13.21 -3.80 1.29
C ALA A 121 14.19 -3.53 2.44
N LEU A 122 15.25 -2.78 2.15
CA LEU A 122 16.26 -2.37 3.13
C LEU A 122 16.26 -0.84 3.24
N GLY A 123 16.00 -0.33 4.45
CA GLY A 123 16.12 1.08 4.77
C GLY A 123 17.45 1.36 5.47
N LEU A 124 18.26 2.26 4.90
CA LEU A 124 19.52 2.73 5.48
C LEU A 124 19.38 4.21 5.85
N PHE A 125 19.75 4.57 7.08
CA PHE A 125 19.68 5.93 7.60
C PHE A 125 21.09 6.43 7.92
N TYR A 126 21.38 7.65 7.49
CA TYR A 126 22.67 8.31 7.67
C TYR A 126 22.49 9.62 8.42
N GLU A 127 23.58 10.17 8.95
CA GLU A 127 23.56 11.48 9.59
C GLU A 127 23.08 12.57 8.62
N ALA A 128 22.40 13.58 9.16
CA ALA A 128 21.88 14.69 8.38
C ALA A 128 23.01 15.41 7.63
N GLY A 129 22.79 15.69 6.34
CA GLY A 129 23.80 16.29 5.47
C GLY A 129 24.75 15.29 4.81
N THR A 130 24.68 14.00 5.13
CA THR A 130 25.41 12.96 4.39
C THR A 130 24.93 12.93 2.93
N GLY A 131 25.75 13.45 2.03
CA GLY A 131 25.51 13.39 0.59
C GLY A 131 26.12 12.13 -0.02
N LEU A 132 25.30 11.35 -0.72
CA LEU A 132 25.81 10.28 -1.58
C LEU A 132 26.14 10.87 -2.95
N ALA A 133 27.41 10.80 -3.35
CA ALA A 133 27.95 11.41 -4.56
C ALA A 133 27.58 10.63 -5.84
N VAL A 134 26.28 10.51 -6.12
CA VAL A 134 25.75 9.91 -7.36
C VAL A 134 24.85 10.92 -8.10
N PRO A 135 24.81 10.90 -9.44
CA PRO A 135 24.07 11.90 -10.22
C PRO A 135 22.55 11.70 -10.14
N TRP A 136 22.09 10.47 -9.97
CA TRP A 136 20.67 10.10 -9.87
C TRP A 136 20.11 10.21 -8.45
N ALA A 137 18.79 10.21 -8.32
CA ALA A 137 18.07 10.09 -7.05
C ALA A 137 17.47 8.68 -6.86
N ALA A 138 17.28 7.94 -7.94
CA ALA A 138 17.03 6.51 -7.91
C ALA A 138 17.57 5.83 -9.17
N GLN A 139 17.81 4.53 -9.10
CA GLN A 139 18.34 3.75 -10.22
C GLN A 139 17.69 2.36 -10.24
N TYR A 140 17.22 1.95 -11.42
CA TYR A 140 16.89 0.55 -11.71
C TYR A 140 18.16 -0.23 -12.07
N ILE A 141 18.33 -1.41 -11.47
CA ILE A 141 19.52 -2.24 -11.66
C ILE A 141 19.11 -3.52 -12.38
N ALA A 142 19.65 -3.71 -13.59
CA ALA A 142 19.35 -4.86 -14.43
C ALA A 142 20.19 -6.09 -14.09
N ASP A 143 21.50 -5.88 -13.92
CA ASP A 143 22.52 -6.93 -13.95
C ASP A 143 23.03 -7.31 -12.55
N ASN A 144 22.17 -7.22 -11.53
CA ASN A 144 22.48 -7.65 -10.18
C ASN A 144 21.50 -8.73 -9.72
N PRO A 145 21.98 -9.87 -9.17
CA PRO A 145 21.12 -10.99 -8.81
C PRO A 145 20.23 -10.73 -7.57
N CYS A 146 20.51 -9.68 -6.79
CA CYS A 146 19.86 -9.42 -5.51
C CYS A 146 19.13 -8.08 -5.47
N ILE A 147 19.74 -7.02 -6.01
CA ILE A 147 19.26 -5.65 -5.90
C ILE A 147 18.64 -5.23 -7.22
N ARG A 148 17.36 -4.81 -7.19
CA ARG A 148 16.64 -4.37 -8.39
C ARG A 148 16.47 -2.85 -8.50
N PHE A 149 16.50 -2.16 -7.37
CA PHE A 149 16.23 -0.73 -7.31
C PHE A 149 16.89 -0.11 -6.08
N ILE A 150 17.54 1.04 -6.26
CA ILE A 150 18.10 1.86 -5.18
C ILE A 150 17.47 3.24 -5.26
N SER A 151 17.10 3.82 -4.12
CA SER A 151 16.60 5.20 -4.04
C SER A 151 17.25 5.95 -2.89
N ILE A 152 17.76 7.13 -3.21
CA ILE A 152 18.17 8.15 -2.24
C ILE A 152 16.92 8.99 -1.98
N ASP A 153 16.14 8.55 -0.98
CA ASP A 153 14.75 8.98 -0.83
C ASP A 153 14.60 10.48 -0.55
N ASN A 154 15.51 11.09 0.21
CA ASN A 154 15.56 12.53 0.46
C ASN A 154 15.84 13.32 -0.83
N LYS A 155 16.84 12.91 -1.63
CA LYS A 155 17.12 13.51 -2.95
C LYS A 155 15.94 13.37 -3.91
N LYS A 156 15.25 12.22 -3.91
CA LYS A 156 14.05 11.98 -4.74
C LYS A 156 12.88 12.86 -4.32
N ARG A 157 12.69 13.08 -3.02
CA ARG A 157 11.62 13.92 -2.45
C ARG A 157 11.95 15.41 -2.43
N ASN A 158 13.22 15.77 -2.71
CA ASN A 158 13.75 17.12 -2.61
C ASN A 158 13.55 17.70 -1.19
N VAL A 159 13.97 16.93 -0.17
CA VAL A 159 13.92 17.26 1.26
C VAL A 159 15.27 17.07 1.95
#